data_AF-A0A6P0T4F1-F1
#
_entry.id   AF-A0A6P0T4F1-F1
#
_cell.length_a   1.000
_cell.length_b   1.000
_cell.length_c   1.000
_cell.angle_alpha   90.00
_cell.angle_beta   90.00
_cell.angle_gamma   90.00
#
_symmetry.space_group_name_H-M   'P 1'
#
loop_
_entity.id
_entity.type
_entity.pdbx_description
1 polymer ?
#
loop_
_entity_poly.entity_id
_entity_poly.type
_entity_poly.pdbx_seq_one_letter_code
_entity_poly.pdbx_strand_id
1 'polypeptide(L)'
;MKTKPKLDEINLLKRISQGDRTAFWKLWLVNQDYLYGRCITWMGGDRTNAEEALSLARIKAWDKLPHHAEKITNPKAWLTR
;
A
#
# COMPACT_ATOMS: atom_id res chain seq x y z
N MET A 1 -2.29 3.86 21.29
CA MET A 1 -1.08 3.42 20.58
C MET A 1 -1.28 2.01 20.05
N LYS A 2 -1.46 1.80 18.74
CA LYS A 2 -1.50 0.45 18.14
C LYS A 2 -0.14 0.15 17.48
N THR A 3 0.84 -0.22 18.29
CA THR A 3 2.19 -0.63 17.86
C THR A 3 2.27 -2.15 17.67
N LYS A 4 1.43 -2.69 16.78
CA LYS A 4 1.55 -4.06 16.22
C LYS A 4 1.68 -4.16 14.67
N PRO A 5 1.78 -3.09 13.84
CA PRO A 5 1.62 -3.22 12.39
C PRO A 5 2.76 -3.96 11.67
N LYS A 6 4.01 -3.89 12.17
CA LYS A 6 5.18 -4.41 11.45
C LYS A 6 5.14 -5.93 11.21
N LEU A 7 4.68 -6.73 12.17
CA LEU A 7 4.72 -8.19 12.03
C LEU A 7 3.64 -8.71 11.06
N ASP A 8 2.46 -8.07 11.08
CA ASP A 8 1.36 -8.42 10.19
C ASP A 8 1.67 -8.03 8.75
N GLU A 9 2.28 -6.87 8.52
CA GLU A 9 2.68 -6.43 7.18
C GLU A 9 3.75 -7.32 6.55
N ILE A 10 4.75 -7.77 7.33
CA ILE A 10 5.79 -8.71 6.84
C ILE A 10 5.17 -10.05 6.44
N ASN A 11 4.24 -10.58 7.24
CA ASN A 11 3.53 -11.81 6.92
C ASN A 11 2.66 -11.65 5.65
N LEU A 12 2.01 -10.49 5.48
CA LEU A 12 1.26 -10.18 4.27
C LEU A 12 2.18 -10.11 3.05
N LEU A 13 3.34 -9.46 3.14
CA LEU A 13 4.33 -9.42 2.06
C LEU A 13 4.80 -10.82 1.66
N LYS A 14 5.11 -11.70 2.64
CA LYS A 14 5.48 -13.08 2.37
C LYS A 14 4.38 -13.84 1.61
N ARG A 15 3.12 -13.68 2.03
CA ARG A 15 1.98 -14.30 1.33
C ARG A 15 1.84 -13.77 -0.10
N ILE A 16 2.03 -12.46 -0.28
CA ILE A 16 1.98 -11.82 -1.59
C ILE A 16 3.08 -12.35 -2.52
N SER A 17 4.31 -12.56 -2.02
CA SER A 17 5.39 -13.16 -2.83
C SER A 17 5.11 -14.61 -3.20
N GLN A 18 4.35 -15.33 -2.37
CA GLN A 18 3.87 -16.69 -2.64
C GLN A 18 2.65 -16.73 -3.59
N GLY A 19 2.20 -15.58 -4.10
CA GLY A 19 1.08 -15.48 -5.05
C GLY A 19 -0.29 -15.31 -4.40
N ASP A 20 -0.38 -15.16 -3.08
CA ASP A 20 -1.65 -14.88 -2.40
C ASP A 20 -2.09 -13.43 -2.63
N ARG A 21 -2.93 -13.28 -3.66
CA ARG A 21 -3.51 -11.98 -4.04
C ARG A 21 -4.48 -11.43 -2.98
N THR A 22 -5.00 -12.24 -2.07
CA THR A 22 -5.90 -11.74 -1.01
C THR A 22 -5.12 -10.97 0.07
N ALA A 23 -3.84 -11.33 0.27
CA ALA A 23 -2.97 -10.64 1.20
C ALA A 23 -2.63 -9.21 0.74
N PHE A 24 -2.62 -8.95 -0.58
CA PHE A 24 -2.49 -7.59 -1.11
C PHE A 24 -3.57 -6.67 -0.55
N TRP A 25 -4.84 -7.09 -0.63
CA TRP A 25 -5.96 -6.25 -0.23
C TRP A 25 -5.91 -5.89 1.25
N LYS A 26 -5.49 -6.83 2.09
CA LYS A 26 -5.27 -6.59 3.52
C LYS A 26 -4.17 -5.56 3.75
N LEU A 27 -3.03 -5.69 3.05
CA LEU A 27 -1.92 -4.74 3.16
C LEU A 27 -2.31 -3.34 2.67
N TRP A 28 -3.05 -3.27 1.56
CA TRP A 28 -3.54 -2.03 0.98
C TRP A 28 -4.50 -1.32 1.94
N LEU A 29 -5.51 -2.02 2.47
CA LEU A 29 -6.50 -1.42 3.37
C LEU A 29 -5.87 -0.86 4.65
N VAL A 30 -4.86 -1.54 5.22
CA VAL A 30 -4.14 -1.05 6.41
C VAL A 30 -3.40 0.26 6.13
N ASN A 31 -2.97 0.48 4.88
CA ASN A 31 -2.20 1.66 4.47
C ASN A 31 -3.05 2.73 3.76
N GLN A 32 -4.29 2.41 3.36
CA GLN A 32 -5.10 3.23 2.47
C GLN A 32 -5.37 4.63 3.04
N ASP A 33 -5.75 4.74 4.32
CA ASP A 33 -6.05 6.03 4.95
C ASP A 33 -4.83 6.96 4.96
N TYR A 34 -3.66 6.39 5.24
CA TYR A 34 -2.40 7.13 5.18
C TYR A 34 -2.09 7.58 3.75
N LEU A 35 -2.19 6.68 2.77
CA LEU A 35 -1.92 6.98 1.37
C LEU A 35 -2.89 8.05 0.85
N TYR A 36 -4.16 7.96 1.19
CA TYR A 36 -5.17 8.96 0.83
C TYR A 36 -4.82 10.34 1.39
N GLY A 37 -4.45 10.43 2.67
CA GLY A 37 -3.99 11.68 3.28
C GLY A 37 -2.78 12.30 2.56
N ARG A 38 -1.85 11.46 2.08
CA ARG A 38 -0.72 11.91 1.24
C ARG A 38 -1.19 12.43 -0.12
N CYS A 39 -2.08 11.71 -0.80
CA CYS A 39 -2.67 12.14 -2.07
C CYS A 39 -3.38 13.50 -1.92
N ILE A 40 -4.18 13.70 -0.87
CA ILE A 40 -4.82 15.00 -0.57
C ILE A 40 -3.79 16.11 -0.40
N THR A 41 -2.72 15.84 0.36
CA THR A 41 -1.65 16.84 0.59
C THR A 41 -0.95 17.21 -0.71
N TRP A 42 -0.66 16.23 -1.57
CA TRP A 42 0.04 16.45 -2.83
C TRP A 42 -0.82 17.10 -3.90
N MET A 43 -2.13 16.84 -3.90
CA MET A 43 -3.09 17.43 -4.84
C MET A 43 -3.64 18.76 -4.33
N GLY A 44 -3.01 19.40 -3.34
CA GLY A 44 -3.41 20.72 -2.85
C GLY A 44 -4.78 20.75 -2.17
N GLY A 45 -5.24 19.63 -1.61
CA GLY A 45 -6.57 19.51 -1.00
C GLY A 45 -7.67 19.04 -1.96
N ASP A 46 -7.37 18.88 -3.26
CA ASP A 46 -8.33 18.39 -4.25
C ASP A 46 -8.60 16.89 -4.03
N ARG A 47 -9.82 16.59 -3.59
CA ARG A 47 -10.26 15.22 -3.28
C ARG A 47 -10.41 14.37 -4.53
N THR A 48 -10.88 14.94 -5.63
CA THR A 48 -11.12 14.22 -6.88
C THR A 48 -9.79 13.74 -7.46
N ASN A 49 -8.82 14.65 -7.57
CA ASN A 49 -7.49 14.32 -8.05
C ASN A 49 -6.76 13.37 -7.08
N ALA A 50 -7.01 13.49 -5.77
CA ALA A 50 -6.44 12.57 -4.79
C ALA A 50 -6.99 11.14 -4.91
N GLU A 51 -8.30 10.99 -5.12
CA GLU A 51 -8.94 9.68 -5.34
C GLU A 51 -8.46 9.02 -6.63
N GLU A 52 -8.30 9.80 -7.70
CA GLU A 52 -7.74 9.31 -8.95
C GLU A 52 -6.28 8.87 -8.78
N ALA A 53 -5.45 9.70 -8.14
CA ALA A 53 -4.05 9.36 -7.85
C ALA A 53 -3.94 8.09 -6.98
N LEU A 54 -4.78 7.95 -5.96
CA LEU A 54 -4.83 6.76 -5.10
C LEU A 54 -5.25 5.51 -5.89
N SER A 55 -6.23 5.65 -6.79
CA SER A 55 -6.71 4.56 -7.65
C SER A 55 -5.64 4.07 -8.61
N LEU A 56 -4.88 5.00 -9.22
CA LEU A 56 -3.74 4.67 -10.08
C LEU A 56 -2.60 4.01 -9.30
N ALA A 57 -2.28 4.52 -8.11
CA ALA A 57 -1.28 3.92 -7.24
C ALA A 57 -1.66 2.47 -6.87
N ARG A 58 -2.94 2.21 -6.60
CA ARG A 58 -3.47 0.86 -6.32
C ARG A 58 -3.25 -0.11 -7.47
N ILE A 59 -3.56 0.32 -8.70
CA ILE A 59 -3.38 -0.52 -9.91
C ILE A 59 -1.89 -0.84 -10.11
N LYS A 60 -1.01 0.17 -9.98
CA LYS A 60 0.44 -0.02 -10.07
C LYS A 60 0.97 -0.95 -8.98
N ALA A 61 0.49 -0.79 -7.74
CA ALA A 61 0.88 -1.64 -6.64
C ALA A 61 0.39 -3.08 -6.85
N TRP A 62 -0.84 -3.29 -7.34
CA TRP A 62 -1.38 -4.62 -7.63
C TRP A 62 -0.51 -5.40 -8.61
N ASP A 63 -0.01 -4.73 -9.64
CA ASP A 63 0.84 -5.32 -10.67
C ASP A 63 2.28 -5.57 -10.18
N LYS A 64 2.87 -4.60 -9.50
CA LYS A 64 4.30 -4.63 -9.13
C LYS A 64 4.60 -5.31 -7.81
N LEU A 65 3.70 -5.24 -6.83
CA LEU A 65 3.98 -5.69 -5.47
C LEU A 65 4.35 -7.18 -5.39
N PRO A 66 3.69 -8.12 -6.08
CA PRO A 66 4.08 -9.54 -6.06
C PRO A 66 5.54 -9.78 -6.48
N HIS A 67 6.03 -9.02 -7.45
CA HIS A 67 7.40 -9.14 -7.98
C HIS A 67 8.47 -8.56 -7.04
N HIS A 68 8.08 -7.65 -6.13
CA HIS A 68 9.00 -6.96 -5.23
C HIS A 68 8.84 -7.37 -3.76
N ALA A 69 7.76 -8.06 -3.40
CA ALA A 69 7.35 -8.30 -2.02
C ALA A 69 8.45 -8.88 -1.12
N GLU A 70 9.29 -9.77 -1.64
CA GLU A 70 10.39 -10.39 -0.87
C GLU A 70 11.50 -9.41 -0.46
N LYS A 71 11.65 -8.30 -1.20
CA LYS A 71 12.69 -7.29 -1.00
C LYS A 71 12.20 -6.08 -0.22
N ILE A 72 10.90 -6.02 0.10
CA ILE A 72 10.30 -4.87 0.78
C ILE A 72 10.49 -5.01 2.29
N THR A 73 11.23 -4.07 2.87
CA THR A 73 11.43 -3.96 4.32
C THR A 73 10.51 -2.93 4.98
N ASN A 74 9.97 -2.00 4.18
CA ASN A 74 9.03 -0.96 4.62
C ASN A 74 7.89 -0.81 3.60
N PRO A 75 6.76 -1.53 3.80
CA PRO A 75 5.62 -1.50 2.88
C PRO A 75 5.05 -0.09 2.70
N LYS A 76 4.95 0.68 3.78
CA LYS A 76 4.42 2.04 3.76
C LYS A 76 5.25 2.96 2.87
N ALA A 77 6.57 2.91 2.99
CA ALA A 77 7.48 3.69 2.14
C ALA A 77 7.41 3.24 0.68
N TRP A 78 7.33 1.93 0.43
CA TRP A 78 7.23 1.39 -0.92
C TRP A 78 5.92 1.80 -1.62
N LEU A 79 4.78 1.72 -0.92
CA LEU A 79 3.46 2.11 -1.45
C LEU A 79 3.32 3.61 -1.72
N THR A 80 4.19 4.43 -1.14
CA THR A 80 4.18 5.89 -1.32
C THR A 80 5.07 6.35 -2.49
N ARG A 81 5.91 5.47 -3.04
CA ARG A 81 6.83 5.77 -4.15
C ARG A 81 6.18 5.57 -5.51
#